data_AF-A0A9P3KJN1-F1
#
_entry.id   AF-A0A9P3KJN1-F1
#
_cell.length_a   1.000
_cell.length_b   1.000
_cell.length_c   1.000
_cell.angle_alpha   90.00
_cell.angle_beta   90.00
_cell.angle_gamma   90.00
#
_symmetry.space_group_name_H-M   'P 1'
#
loop_
_entity.id
_entity.type
_entity.pdbx_description
1 polymer ?
#
loop_
_entity_poly.entity_id
_entity_poly.type
_entity_poly.pdbx_seq_one_letter_code
_entity_poly.pdbx_strand_id
1 'polypeptide(L)'
;MASQLRRKLIGSTLLRPSPSLLGNDTRWQHLLHRSFASSGGSGGGLSRENAHRHSFPYSWDSPVKSAPQQAAQSRGVDDIPHVDSAGHVLNAQGGLQGSSSTAATIAETVTAATTATTATAATTAATTTARRGEPPPNLKRFQIYRWNPDVGGKARMVEYTVDTTKCGPMILDALFTIKNSQDPTLAFRRSCREGICGSCSMNIDGQNTLACLCPIDPRPTVTTTITPLPHMFVIKDLVVDLTWQYQQYKSIEPWLKVKSLPVDGKENRQSIEDRERLDGRYECILCFCCTAGCPSYWWNQNKFLGPAALINASRWVFDSRDESTNERLDQLAENDRLMPCHTIMNCARTCPKHLNPGKSISQMRSMQVLQRIVRNPKKIPDIIPSNRRGS
;
A
#
# COMPACT_ATOMS: atom_id res chain seq x y z
N MET A 1 -16.55 -51.03 13.89
CA MET A 1 -16.70 -51.94 15.05
C MET A 1 -15.29 -52.33 15.50
N ALA A 2 -14.58 -51.42 16.14
CA ALA A 2 -14.54 -51.24 17.59
C ALA A 2 -13.94 -52.47 18.33
N SER A 3 -12.73 -52.27 18.85
CA SER A 3 -12.09 -53.02 19.94
C SER A 3 -11.45 -54.40 19.64
N GLN A 4 -10.38 -54.43 18.84
CA GLN A 4 -9.32 -55.43 19.03
C GLN A 4 -7.95 -54.80 18.80
N LEU A 5 -6.96 -55.27 19.56
CA LEU A 5 -5.54 -54.88 19.59
C LEU A 5 -5.13 -53.80 20.61
N ARG A 6 -5.43 -54.07 21.89
CA ARG A 6 -4.49 -53.82 23.00
C ARG A 6 -3.75 -55.12 23.33
N ARG A 7 -2.45 -55.00 23.64
CA ARG A 7 -1.53 -55.97 24.28
C ARG A 7 -0.89 -57.06 23.40
N LYS A 8 0.37 -56.80 23.05
CA LYS A 8 1.55 -57.71 22.90
C LYS A 8 2.73 -56.73 22.70
N LEU A 9 3.86 -56.71 23.38
CA LEU A 9 4.58 -57.63 24.27
C LEU A 9 5.52 -56.78 25.15
N ILE A 10 5.71 -57.23 26.39
CA ILE A 10 6.80 -56.84 27.30
C ILE A 10 7.87 -57.94 27.21
N GLY A 11 9.15 -57.56 27.20
CA GLY A 11 10.31 -58.45 27.32
C GLY A 11 11.53 -57.81 26.65
N SER A 12 12.24 -56.88 27.28
CA SER A 12 13.36 -57.07 28.22
C SER A 12 14.67 -57.53 27.54
N THR A 13 15.57 -56.59 27.25
CA THR A 13 17.00 -56.80 27.48
C THR A 13 17.68 -55.46 27.80
N LEU A 14 18.34 -55.44 28.95
CA LEU A 14 19.24 -54.41 29.45
C LEU A 14 20.36 -54.11 28.44
N LEU A 15 20.78 -52.84 28.38
CA LEU A 15 22.20 -52.41 28.27
C LEU A 15 22.27 -50.88 28.40
N ARG A 16 22.78 -50.40 29.56
CA ARG A 16 23.48 -49.11 29.69
C ARG A 16 24.98 -49.41 29.59
N PRO A 17 25.75 -48.57 28.91
CA PRO A 17 26.71 -47.67 29.60
C PRO A 17 26.73 -46.28 28.92
N SER A 18 27.44 -45.21 29.31
CA SER A 18 27.95 -44.56 30.52
C SER A 18 28.49 -43.18 30.04
N PRO A 19 28.56 -42.11 30.85
CA PRO A 19 28.96 -40.79 30.40
C PRO A 19 30.47 -40.57 30.50
N SER A 20 31.10 -40.04 29.45
CA SER A 20 32.30 -39.19 29.50
C SER A 20 32.86 -38.99 28.08
N LEU A 21 33.04 -37.75 27.68
CA LEU A 21 34.31 -37.23 27.14
C LEU A 21 34.15 -35.72 26.92
N LEU A 22 34.63 -35.00 27.93
CA LEU A 22 35.08 -33.62 27.81
C LEU A 22 36.18 -33.57 26.75
N GLY A 23 35.97 -32.79 25.70
CA GLY A 23 36.99 -32.41 24.74
C GLY A 23 36.91 -30.91 24.54
N ASN A 24 37.77 -30.19 25.26
CA ASN A 24 38.07 -28.78 25.01
C ASN A 24 38.56 -28.62 23.57
N ASP A 25 37.93 -27.73 22.80
CA ASP A 25 38.64 -27.06 21.72
C ASP A 25 38.28 -25.57 21.69
N THR A 26 39.10 -24.82 22.41
CA THR A 26 39.17 -23.36 22.40
C THR A 26 39.94 -22.92 21.16
N ARG A 27 39.21 -22.53 20.10
CA ARG A 27 39.79 -21.74 19.01
C ARG A 27 38.71 -20.83 18.44
N TRP A 28 39.05 -19.53 18.33
CA TRP A 28 38.24 -18.40 17.78
C TRP A 28 37.58 -17.42 18.77
N GLN A 29 38.23 -17.12 19.90
CA GLN A 29 38.08 -15.81 20.56
C GLN A 29 39.41 -15.07 20.58
N HIS A 30 39.65 -14.19 19.60
CA HIS A 30 40.51 -13.01 19.70
C HIS A 30 40.25 -12.12 18.46
N LEU A 31 40.28 -10.79 18.66
CA LEU A 31 39.87 -9.67 17.76
C LEU A 31 38.43 -9.22 18.05
N LEU A 32 38.09 -8.08 18.65
CA LEU A 32 38.78 -6.83 18.97
C LEU A 32 38.05 -6.16 20.16
N HIS A 33 38.74 -5.96 21.29
CA HIS A 33 38.38 -4.94 22.27
C HIS A 33 39.69 -4.33 22.79
N ARG A 34 40.04 -3.12 22.30
CA ARG A 34 40.92 -2.16 22.99
C ARG A 34 40.88 -0.83 22.25
N SER A 35 40.39 0.20 22.95
CA SER A 35 40.39 1.66 22.71
C SER A 35 39.00 2.15 23.16
N PHE A 36 38.76 2.85 24.27
CA PHE A 36 39.56 3.73 25.12
C PHE A 36 39.03 3.65 26.56
N ALA A 37 39.91 3.84 27.53
CA ALA A 37 39.59 4.17 28.92
C ALA A 37 40.08 5.59 29.24
N SER A 38 39.52 6.15 30.32
CA SER A 38 39.66 7.51 30.89
C SER A 38 38.73 8.54 30.22
N SER A 39 37.82 9.23 30.91
CA SER A 39 37.68 9.67 32.31
C SER A 39 36.22 9.44 32.77
N GLY A 40 35.90 8.99 33.97
CA GLY A 40 36.11 9.65 35.26
C GLY A 40 34.81 10.37 35.67
N GLY A 41 33.98 9.76 36.53
CA GLY A 41 32.75 10.41 37.01
C GLY A 41 31.76 9.48 37.73
N SER A 42 32.05 9.24 39.00
CA SER A 42 31.21 8.73 40.10
C SER A 42 29.67 8.81 39.98
N GLY A 43 28.99 7.77 40.46
CA GLY A 43 27.71 7.94 41.15
C GLY A 43 26.71 6.78 41.08
N GLY A 44 26.58 6.04 42.20
CA GLY A 44 25.29 5.45 42.62
C GLY A 44 24.94 4.06 42.11
N GLY A 45 25.27 3.04 42.91
CA GLY A 45 24.63 1.73 42.79
C GLY A 45 23.19 1.77 43.29
N LEU A 46 22.30 1.02 42.64
CA LEU A 46 21.02 0.58 43.20
C LEU A 46 20.63 -0.77 42.57
N SER A 47 20.08 -1.62 43.42
CA SER A 47 19.83 -3.04 43.30
C SER A 47 18.72 -3.43 42.31
N ARG A 48 18.79 -4.69 41.86
CA ARG A 48 17.69 -5.44 41.26
C ARG A 48 16.50 -5.53 42.23
N GLU A 49 15.31 -5.10 41.80
CA GLU A 49 14.04 -5.85 41.85
C GLU A 49 12.83 -4.97 41.47
N ASN A 50 11.80 -5.63 40.93
CA ASN A 50 10.42 -5.19 40.68
C ASN A 50 10.08 -4.45 39.37
N ALA A 51 9.61 -5.28 38.43
CA ALA A 51 8.74 -4.94 37.33
C ALA A 51 7.38 -4.43 37.83
N HIS A 52 7.06 -3.16 37.57
CA HIS A 52 5.70 -2.66 37.56
C HIS A 52 5.48 -1.68 36.40
N ARG A 53 4.44 -1.99 35.61
CA ARG A 53 3.67 -1.14 34.68
C ARG A 53 4.21 0.27 34.44
N HIS A 54 4.93 0.47 33.35
CA HIS A 54 5.05 1.80 32.74
C HIS A 54 3.86 2.04 31.80
N SER A 55 2.89 2.80 32.30
CA SER A 55 1.97 3.57 31.48
C SER A 55 2.78 4.50 30.59
N PHE A 56 2.64 4.37 29.27
CA PHE A 56 3.31 5.24 28.31
C PHE A 56 2.81 6.68 28.46
N PRO A 57 3.69 7.69 28.63
CA PRO A 57 3.31 9.09 28.70
C PRO A 57 3.32 9.67 27.28
N TYR A 58 2.29 9.39 26.49
CA TYR A 58 1.94 10.27 25.38
C TYR A 58 0.53 10.80 25.68
N SER A 59 0.48 11.91 26.42
CA SER A 59 -0.71 12.75 26.50
C SER A 59 -0.98 13.33 25.11
N TRP A 60 -2.22 13.20 24.66
CA TRP A 60 -2.74 13.69 23.37
C TRP A 60 -2.76 15.22 23.23
N ASP A 61 -2.18 15.96 24.18
CA ASP A 61 -2.36 17.40 24.34
C ASP A 61 -1.21 18.24 23.75
N SER A 62 -0.32 17.67 22.93
CA SER A 62 0.61 18.51 22.15
C SER A 62 -0.07 18.94 20.85
N PRO A 63 -0.38 20.23 20.66
CA PRO A 63 -1.12 20.68 19.49
C PRO A 63 -0.21 20.64 18.26
N VAL A 64 -0.27 19.55 17.49
CA VAL A 64 0.11 19.63 16.08
C VAL A 64 -0.91 20.58 15.45
N LYS A 65 -0.45 21.76 15.00
CA LYS A 65 -1.30 22.64 14.19
C LYS A 65 -1.76 21.83 12.97
N SER A 66 -3.04 21.50 12.90
CA SER A 66 -3.63 20.74 11.80
C SER A 66 -4.89 21.44 11.32
N ALA A 67 -5.05 21.61 10.01
CA ALA A 67 -6.26 22.19 9.45
C ALA A 67 -7.40 21.15 9.38
N PRO A 68 -8.65 21.51 9.74
CA PRO A 68 -9.82 20.69 9.42
C PRO A 68 -10.03 20.66 7.89
N GLN A 69 -10.30 19.48 7.34
CA GLN A 69 -10.69 19.34 5.92
C GLN A 69 -12.15 19.77 5.73
N GLN A 70 -12.39 20.63 4.74
CA GLN A 70 -13.74 20.83 4.20
C GLN A 70 -14.17 19.57 3.47
N ALA A 71 -15.41 19.13 3.71
CA ALA A 71 -16.01 18.01 3.00
C ALA A 71 -16.01 18.29 1.49
N ALA A 72 -15.22 17.54 0.72
CA ALA A 72 -15.34 17.53 -0.73
C ALA A 72 -16.73 16.97 -1.07
N GLN A 73 -17.59 17.80 -1.65
CA GLN A 73 -18.86 17.36 -2.20
C GLN A 73 -18.58 16.30 -3.28
N SER A 74 -18.97 15.05 -3.03
CA SER A 74 -18.93 13.99 -4.02
C SER A 74 -19.86 14.35 -5.17
N ARG A 75 -19.33 14.53 -6.38
CA ARG A 75 -20.16 14.49 -7.60
C ARG A 75 -20.69 13.06 -7.76
N GLY A 76 -21.96 12.94 -8.13
CA GLY A 76 -22.71 11.69 -8.28
C GLY A 76 -22.09 10.72 -9.28
N VAL A 77 -22.49 9.45 -9.16
CA VAL A 77 -21.93 8.27 -9.86
C VAL A 77 -22.47 8.11 -11.29
N ASP A 78 -23.14 9.11 -11.86
CA ASP A 78 -23.99 8.91 -13.04
C ASP A 78 -23.30 9.10 -14.41
N ASP A 79 -21.99 9.43 -14.46
CA ASP A 79 -21.26 9.67 -15.72
C ASP A 79 -20.10 8.69 -15.98
N ILE A 80 -20.32 7.38 -15.81
CA ILE A 80 -19.35 6.34 -16.23
C ILE A 80 -19.90 5.59 -17.46
N PRO A 81 -19.26 5.65 -18.64
CA PRO A 81 -19.73 4.91 -19.80
C PRO A 81 -19.65 3.39 -19.57
N HIS A 82 -20.72 2.68 -19.90
CA HIS A 82 -20.77 1.22 -19.88
C HIS A 82 -19.90 0.64 -20.99
N VAL A 83 -19.04 -0.31 -20.61
CA VAL A 83 -18.10 -1.01 -21.49
C VAL A 83 -18.51 -2.48 -21.53
N ASP A 84 -18.53 -3.10 -22.72
CA ASP A 84 -18.82 -4.52 -22.84
C ASP A 84 -17.63 -5.39 -22.39
N SER A 85 -17.84 -6.72 -22.35
CA SER A 85 -16.81 -7.70 -21.97
C SER A 85 -15.60 -7.75 -22.92
N ALA A 86 -15.64 -7.03 -24.04
CA ALA A 86 -14.55 -6.91 -25.01
C ALA A 86 -13.87 -5.52 -25.00
N GLY A 87 -14.32 -4.58 -24.15
CA GLY A 87 -13.69 -3.27 -23.98
C GLY A 87 -14.18 -2.19 -24.94
N HIS A 88 -15.30 -2.38 -25.65
CA HIS A 88 -15.86 -1.36 -26.54
C HIS A 88 -16.81 -0.41 -25.78
N VAL A 89 -16.67 0.89 -26.08
CA VAL A 89 -17.53 1.95 -25.55
C VAL A 89 -18.84 1.95 -26.34
N LEU A 90 -19.96 1.67 -25.65
CA LEU A 90 -21.30 1.68 -26.24
C LEU A 90 -21.92 3.07 -26.13
N ASN A 91 -22.61 3.52 -27.20
CA ASN A 91 -23.49 4.68 -27.10
C ASN A 91 -24.81 4.29 -26.41
N ALA A 92 -25.61 5.29 -26.01
CA ALA A 92 -26.87 5.12 -25.29
C ALA A 92 -27.97 4.30 -26.04
N GLN A 93 -27.67 3.78 -27.22
CA GLN A 93 -28.58 3.00 -28.06
C GLN A 93 -27.94 1.69 -28.60
N GLY A 94 -26.75 1.30 -28.15
CA GLY A 94 -26.16 -0.03 -28.43
C GLY A 94 -25.63 -0.28 -29.85
N GLY A 95 -25.23 0.76 -30.60
CA GLY A 95 -24.69 0.60 -31.97
C GLY A 95 -23.18 0.90 -32.11
N LEU A 96 -22.47 0.07 -32.88
CA LEU A 96 -21.04 0.24 -33.24
C LEU A 96 -20.84 1.33 -34.32
N GLN A 97 -19.86 2.23 -34.14
CA GLN A 97 -19.46 3.20 -35.18
C GLN A 97 -18.33 2.64 -36.06
N GLY A 98 -18.59 2.49 -37.36
CA GLY A 98 -17.62 2.10 -38.38
C GLY A 98 -16.96 3.30 -39.06
N SER A 99 -15.66 3.16 -39.37
CA SER A 99 -14.83 4.10 -40.11
C SER A 99 -14.84 3.79 -41.61
N SER A 100 -15.15 4.76 -42.47
CA SER A 100 -15.00 4.66 -43.93
C SER A 100 -13.72 5.38 -44.40
N SER A 101 -12.78 4.63 -44.97
CA SER A 101 -11.62 5.12 -45.71
C SER A 101 -11.90 5.15 -47.21
N THR A 102 -11.62 6.26 -47.89
CA THR A 102 -11.52 6.31 -49.36
C THR A 102 -10.09 6.63 -49.77
N ALA A 103 -9.48 5.68 -50.48
CA ALA A 103 -8.21 5.82 -51.18
C ALA A 103 -8.46 6.40 -52.58
N ALA A 104 -7.58 7.28 -53.04
CA ALA A 104 -7.52 7.72 -54.43
C ALA A 104 -6.11 7.53 -54.96
N THR A 105 -5.98 6.60 -55.92
CA THR A 105 -4.82 6.30 -56.74
C THR A 105 -4.89 7.10 -58.03
N ILE A 106 -3.80 7.73 -58.46
CA ILE A 106 -3.61 8.11 -59.88
C ILE A 106 -2.15 7.77 -60.24
N ALA A 107 -2.00 7.03 -61.34
CA ALA A 107 -0.74 6.64 -61.96
C ALA A 107 -0.74 7.05 -63.44
N GLU A 108 0.48 7.18 -63.99
CA GLU A 108 0.88 7.15 -65.41
C GLU A 108 0.57 8.41 -66.27
N THR A 109 1.43 8.90 -67.20
CA THR A 109 2.47 8.27 -68.05
C THR A 109 3.36 9.33 -68.76
N VAL A 110 4.67 9.04 -68.96
CA VAL A 110 5.55 9.09 -70.18
C VAL A 110 5.50 10.37 -71.09
N THR A 111 6.60 11.01 -71.61
CA THR A 111 7.67 10.55 -72.55
C THR A 111 8.85 11.53 -72.73
N ALA A 112 10.03 10.96 -73.06
CA ALA A 112 11.06 11.35 -74.06
C ALA A 112 12.08 12.52 -73.87
N ALA A 113 13.32 12.08 -73.59
CA ALA A 113 14.68 12.46 -74.04
C ALA A 113 14.96 13.68 -74.96
N THR A 114 16.00 14.45 -74.63
CA THR A 114 17.12 14.80 -75.55
C THR A 114 18.40 15.20 -74.79
N THR A 115 19.53 14.99 -75.45
CA THR A 115 20.94 15.00 -75.03
C THR A 115 21.59 16.38 -74.73
N ALA A 116 22.59 16.36 -73.83
CA ALA A 116 23.97 16.88 -74.03
C ALA A 116 24.52 17.90 -72.99
N THR A 117 25.75 17.58 -72.55
CA THR A 117 26.90 18.47 -72.20
C THR A 117 27.09 18.96 -70.75
N THR A 118 28.12 18.37 -70.14
CA THR A 118 29.05 18.83 -69.09
C THR A 118 29.04 20.32 -68.71
N ALA A 119 28.91 20.58 -67.40
CA ALA A 119 29.73 21.52 -66.64
C ALA A 119 29.54 21.31 -65.14
N THR A 120 30.56 20.77 -64.47
CA THR A 120 30.62 20.59 -63.02
C THR A 120 30.88 21.95 -62.38
N ALA A 121 29.82 22.66 -61.97
CA ALA A 121 29.94 23.81 -61.08
C ALA A 121 29.62 23.33 -59.66
N ALA A 122 30.66 23.25 -58.83
CA ALA A 122 30.54 23.00 -57.40
C ALA A 122 29.87 24.22 -56.74
N THR A 123 28.54 24.22 -56.70
CA THR A 123 27.78 25.15 -55.87
C THR A 123 27.88 24.66 -54.45
N THR A 124 28.61 25.39 -53.62
CA THR A 124 28.65 25.24 -52.16
C THR A 124 27.23 25.42 -51.62
N ALA A 125 26.49 24.32 -51.52
CA ALA A 125 25.23 24.27 -50.80
C ALA A 125 25.57 24.48 -49.32
N ALA A 126 25.49 25.73 -48.89
CA ALA A 126 25.39 26.06 -47.48
C ALA A 126 24.18 25.30 -46.93
N THR A 127 24.48 24.15 -46.32
CA THR A 127 23.51 23.38 -45.57
C THR A 127 23.21 24.19 -44.33
N THR A 128 22.26 25.10 -44.45
CA THR A 128 21.55 25.66 -43.31
C THR A 128 20.93 24.47 -42.61
N THR A 129 21.64 23.96 -41.61
CA THR A 129 21.13 22.99 -40.66
C THR A 129 20.00 23.71 -39.94
N ALA A 130 18.79 23.61 -40.52
CA ALA A 130 17.58 24.04 -39.87
C ALA A 130 17.55 23.28 -38.55
N ARG A 131 17.83 24.00 -37.45
CA ARG A 131 17.58 23.50 -36.11
C ARG A 131 16.15 23.00 -36.13
N ARG A 132 15.96 21.69 -35.99
CA ARG A 132 14.66 21.06 -35.84
C ARG A 132 13.97 21.81 -34.69
N GLY A 133 12.97 22.65 -35.01
CA GLY A 133 12.29 23.47 -34.02
C GLY A 133 11.80 22.57 -32.89
N GLU A 134 11.97 23.00 -31.63
CA GLU A 134 11.39 22.27 -30.51
C GLU A 134 9.88 22.09 -30.77
N PRO A 135 9.31 20.91 -30.49
CA PRO A 135 7.88 20.73 -30.56
C PRO A 135 7.19 21.79 -29.69
N PRO A 136 6.00 22.29 -30.09
CA PRO A 136 5.31 23.30 -29.32
C PRO A 136 5.03 22.79 -27.89
N PRO A 137 5.09 23.65 -26.87
CA PRO A 137 4.91 23.26 -25.48
C PRO A 137 3.50 22.67 -25.27
N ASN A 138 3.42 21.59 -24.51
CA ASN A 138 2.15 20.95 -24.17
C ASN A 138 1.79 21.26 -22.72
N LEU A 139 1.07 22.37 -22.54
CA LEU A 139 0.74 22.91 -21.23
C LEU A 139 -0.41 22.16 -20.56
N LYS A 140 -0.15 21.62 -19.37
CA LYS A 140 -1.12 20.94 -18.51
C LYS A 140 -1.36 21.71 -17.23
N ARG A 141 -2.62 21.88 -16.84
CA ARG A 141 -3.01 22.52 -15.58
C ARG A 141 -3.17 21.51 -14.45
N PHE A 142 -2.66 21.89 -13.27
CA PHE A 142 -2.78 21.16 -12.01
C PHE A 142 -3.36 22.07 -10.94
N GLN A 143 -4.41 21.64 -10.25
CA GLN A 143 -4.92 22.29 -9.05
C GLN A 143 -4.45 21.52 -7.83
N ILE A 144 -3.59 22.12 -7.02
CA ILE A 144 -2.93 21.46 -5.91
C ILE A 144 -3.37 22.09 -4.59
N TYR A 145 -3.75 21.25 -3.62
CA TYR A 145 -4.02 21.68 -2.26
C TYR A 145 -2.75 22.26 -1.62
N ARG A 146 -2.88 23.46 -1.06
CA ARG A 146 -1.82 24.17 -0.34
C ARG A 146 -2.30 24.58 1.04
N TRP A 147 -1.45 24.32 2.04
CA TRP A 147 -1.63 24.80 3.40
C TRP A 147 -0.29 24.83 4.13
N ASN A 148 -0.02 25.93 4.84
CA ASN A 148 1.23 26.11 5.56
C ASN A 148 0.93 26.57 7.01
N PRO A 149 1.30 25.78 8.04
CA PRO A 149 1.02 26.11 9.44
C PRO A 149 1.77 27.35 9.95
N ASP A 150 2.87 27.74 9.29
CA ASP A 150 3.78 28.78 9.78
C ASP A 150 3.34 30.20 9.43
N VAL A 151 2.62 30.35 8.31
CA VAL A 151 2.20 31.67 7.77
C VAL A 151 0.76 32.03 8.13
N GLY A 152 0.01 31.10 8.73
CA GLY A 152 -1.43 31.26 8.98
C GLY A 152 -2.28 31.19 7.72
N GLY A 153 -3.61 31.25 7.89
CA GLY A 153 -4.58 31.21 6.80
C GLY A 153 -5.25 29.87 6.55
N LYS A 154 -6.28 29.89 5.70
CA LYS A 154 -7.07 28.71 5.32
C LYS A 154 -6.36 27.94 4.20
N ALA A 155 -6.60 26.64 4.17
CA ALA A 155 -6.21 25.82 3.04
C ALA A 155 -6.85 26.32 1.74
N ARG A 156 -6.14 26.20 0.62
CA ARG A 156 -6.60 26.66 -0.69
C ARG A 156 -6.11 25.73 -1.81
N MET A 157 -6.83 25.75 -2.93
CA MET A 157 -6.34 25.17 -4.18
C MET A 157 -5.52 26.22 -4.92
N VAL A 158 -4.33 25.85 -5.39
CA VAL A 158 -3.47 26.70 -6.21
C VAL A 158 -3.26 26.03 -7.54
N GLU A 159 -3.40 26.80 -8.62
CA GLU A 159 -3.20 26.32 -9.98
C GLU A 159 -1.74 26.48 -10.42
N TYR A 160 -1.22 25.46 -11.08
CA TYR A 160 0.08 25.45 -11.73
C TYR A 160 -0.06 24.96 -13.16
N THR A 161 0.78 25.47 -14.05
CA THR A 161 0.82 25.05 -15.45
C THR A 161 2.19 24.45 -15.74
N VAL A 162 2.24 23.21 -16.23
CA VAL A 162 3.48 22.49 -16.53
C VAL A 162 3.53 22.14 -18.01
N ASP A 163 4.65 22.41 -18.67
CA ASP A 163 4.93 21.91 -20.01
C ASP A 163 5.32 20.42 -19.94
N THR A 164 4.41 19.57 -20.39
CA THR A 164 4.58 18.11 -20.37
C THR A 164 5.59 17.61 -21.40
N THR A 165 6.01 18.44 -22.37
CA THR A 165 7.10 18.07 -23.30
C THR A 165 8.47 18.07 -22.60
N LYS A 166 8.59 18.79 -21.48
CA LYS A 166 9.81 18.94 -20.67
C LYS A 166 9.69 18.29 -19.29
N CYS A 167 8.65 17.48 -19.08
CA CYS A 167 8.33 16.82 -17.82
C CYS A 167 8.28 15.30 -18.02
N GLY A 168 8.65 14.55 -16.98
CA GLY A 168 8.41 13.10 -16.97
C GLY A 168 6.91 12.78 -17.00
N PRO A 169 6.55 11.53 -17.31
CA PRO A 169 5.17 11.15 -17.60
C PRO A 169 4.27 11.03 -16.36
N MET A 170 4.85 10.99 -15.15
CA MET A 170 4.10 10.71 -13.92
C MET A 170 3.73 11.99 -13.16
N ILE A 171 2.67 11.94 -12.35
CA ILE A 171 2.25 13.04 -11.48
C ILE A 171 3.39 13.47 -10.54
N LEU A 172 4.20 12.53 -10.04
CA LEU A 172 5.38 12.88 -9.23
C LEU A 172 6.38 13.75 -10.00
N ASP A 173 6.54 13.55 -11.30
CA ASP A 173 7.43 14.37 -12.12
C ASP A 173 6.88 15.80 -12.28
N ALA A 174 5.57 15.94 -12.47
CA ALA A 174 4.92 17.25 -12.47
C ALA A 174 5.10 17.99 -11.13
N LEU A 175 4.95 17.29 -9.99
CA LEU A 175 5.19 17.85 -8.66
C LEU A 175 6.64 18.32 -8.48
N PHE A 176 7.62 17.57 -9.00
CA PHE A 176 9.02 18.01 -9.02
C PHE A 176 9.24 19.22 -9.91
N THR A 177 8.67 19.25 -11.11
CA THR A 177 8.78 20.40 -12.03
C THR A 177 8.21 21.66 -11.40
N ILE A 178 7.04 21.58 -10.77
CA ILE A 178 6.43 22.70 -10.03
C ILE A 178 7.35 23.14 -8.91
N LYS A 179 7.81 22.21 -8.06
CA LYS A 179 8.66 22.54 -6.91
C LYS A 179 10.00 23.18 -7.32
N ASN A 180 10.65 22.64 -8.35
CA ASN A 180 11.99 23.06 -8.73
C ASN A 180 12.01 24.35 -9.54
N SER A 181 10.96 24.62 -10.32
CA SER A 181 10.98 25.70 -11.32
C SER A 181 9.92 26.78 -11.09
N GLN A 182 8.89 26.54 -10.28
CA GLN A 182 7.77 27.48 -10.09
C GLN A 182 7.57 27.87 -8.63
N ASP A 183 7.59 26.90 -7.72
CA ASP A 183 7.30 27.13 -6.30
C ASP A 183 8.07 26.16 -5.37
N PRO A 184 9.27 26.57 -4.92
CA PRO A 184 10.09 25.78 -4.00
C PRO A 184 9.42 25.47 -2.65
N THR A 185 8.35 26.18 -2.29
CA THR A 185 7.66 26.00 -1.00
C THR A 185 6.71 24.80 -0.98
N LEU A 186 6.35 24.25 -2.15
CA LEU A 186 5.47 23.08 -2.26
C LEU A 186 6.05 21.86 -1.52
N ALA A 187 5.30 21.30 -0.56
CA ALA A 187 5.71 20.15 0.23
C ALA A 187 4.91 18.88 -0.10
N PHE A 188 5.62 17.77 -0.32
CA PHE A 188 5.06 16.42 -0.50
C PHE A 188 6.10 15.36 -0.13
N ARG A 189 5.65 14.15 0.23
CA ARG A 189 6.54 13.01 0.51
C ARG A 189 6.81 12.21 -0.75
N ARG A 190 8.05 11.73 -0.89
CA ARG A 190 8.54 10.91 -2.02
C ARG A 190 9.84 10.21 -1.67
N SER A 191 10.12 9.08 -2.32
CA SER A 191 11.44 8.43 -2.25
C SER A 191 11.74 7.57 -3.49
N CYS A 192 11.20 6.35 -3.60
CA CYS A 192 11.68 5.33 -4.55
C CYS A 192 11.40 5.56 -6.05
N ARG A 193 10.39 6.38 -6.39
CA ARG A 193 9.90 6.62 -7.78
C ARG A 193 9.35 5.41 -8.57
N GLU A 194 9.47 4.18 -8.07
CA GLU A 194 8.90 2.97 -8.72
C GLU A 194 7.73 2.31 -7.96
N GLY A 195 7.13 3.03 -7.01
CA GLY A 195 5.92 2.58 -6.33
C GLY A 195 6.09 1.42 -5.33
N ILE A 196 7.27 1.33 -4.70
CA ILE A 196 7.56 0.31 -3.67
C ILE A 196 7.62 0.87 -2.24
N CYS A 197 8.02 2.13 -2.03
CA CYS A 197 8.16 2.70 -0.67
C CYS A 197 6.86 3.20 -0.04
N GLY A 198 5.80 3.42 -0.84
CA GLY A 198 4.51 3.94 -0.36
C GLY A 198 4.46 5.42 0.05
N SER A 199 5.57 6.16 0.02
CA SER A 199 5.63 7.52 0.59
C SER A 199 4.84 8.59 -0.16
N CYS A 200 4.66 8.44 -1.48
CA CYS A 200 4.00 9.45 -2.33
C CYS A 200 2.50 9.19 -2.51
N SER A 201 1.86 8.60 -1.50
CA SER A 201 0.42 8.41 -1.49
C SER A 201 -0.32 9.74 -1.30
N MET A 202 -1.28 9.99 -2.18
CA MET A 202 -2.13 11.19 -2.17
C MET A 202 -3.41 10.91 -2.96
N ASN A 203 -4.32 11.87 -2.99
CA ASN A 203 -5.53 11.80 -3.78
C ASN A 203 -5.34 12.59 -5.09
N ILE A 204 -5.52 11.92 -6.23
CA ILE A 204 -5.35 12.48 -7.57
C ILE A 204 -6.67 12.24 -8.32
N ASP A 205 -7.32 13.31 -8.75
CA ASP A 205 -8.62 13.29 -9.41
C ASP A 205 -9.69 12.46 -8.65
N GLY A 206 -9.68 12.55 -7.32
CA GLY A 206 -10.62 11.85 -6.44
C GLY A 206 -10.19 10.42 -6.08
N GLN A 207 -9.13 9.88 -6.67
CA GLN A 207 -8.64 8.52 -6.38
C GLN A 207 -7.35 8.53 -5.54
N ASN A 208 -7.28 7.71 -4.49
CA ASN A 208 -6.05 7.56 -3.73
C ASN A 208 -5.09 6.64 -4.47
N THR A 209 -3.90 7.12 -4.80
CA THR A 209 -2.88 6.35 -5.53
C THR A 209 -1.48 6.85 -5.18
N LEU A 210 -0.45 6.30 -5.82
CA LEU A 210 0.93 6.76 -5.72
C LEU A 210 1.22 7.72 -6.86
N ALA A 211 1.67 8.94 -6.55
CA ALA A 211 2.00 9.93 -7.57
C ALA A 211 3.06 9.44 -8.56
N CYS A 212 3.96 8.55 -8.14
CA CYS A 212 5.00 7.99 -9.02
C CYS A 212 4.53 6.89 -9.96
N LEU A 213 3.32 6.36 -9.76
CA LEU A 213 2.70 5.36 -10.65
C LEU A 213 1.47 5.90 -11.39
N CYS A 214 1.09 7.15 -11.12
CA CYS A 214 -0.06 7.79 -11.74
C CYS A 214 0.42 8.61 -12.94
N PRO A 215 0.07 8.23 -14.19
CA PRO A 215 0.40 9.01 -15.37
C PRO A 215 -0.32 10.36 -15.35
N ILE A 216 0.31 11.38 -15.91
CA ILE A 216 -0.35 12.65 -16.21
C ILE A 216 -1.41 12.40 -17.30
N ASP A 217 -2.64 12.89 -17.09
CA ASP A 217 -3.67 12.84 -18.11
C ASP A 217 -3.21 13.64 -19.35
N PRO A 218 -3.10 13.00 -20.54
CA PRO A 218 -2.52 13.62 -21.72
C PRO A 218 -3.39 14.73 -22.32
N ARG A 219 -4.66 14.85 -21.91
CA ARG A 219 -5.61 15.84 -22.45
C ARG A 219 -5.32 17.22 -21.85
N PRO A 220 -4.94 18.24 -22.65
CA PRO A 220 -4.58 19.56 -22.12
C PRO A 220 -5.75 20.31 -21.47
N THR A 221 -6.98 20.03 -21.90
CA THR A 221 -8.20 20.69 -21.42
C THR A 221 -8.62 20.26 -20.02
N VAL A 222 -8.22 19.06 -19.59
CA VAL A 222 -8.56 18.50 -18.29
C VAL A 222 -7.57 19.03 -17.25
N THR A 223 -8.06 19.68 -16.21
CA THR A 223 -7.23 20.08 -15.06
C THR A 223 -7.16 18.94 -14.05
N THR A 224 -5.96 18.53 -13.67
CA THR A 224 -5.77 17.46 -12.67
C THR A 224 -5.77 18.06 -11.26
N THR A 225 -6.61 17.51 -10.38
CA THR A 225 -6.73 17.94 -8.99
C THR A 225 -5.92 17.02 -8.08
N ILE A 226 -5.05 17.60 -7.24
CA ILE A 226 -4.19 16.86 -6.31
C ILE A 226 -4.45 17.36 -4.90
N THR A 227 -4.88 16.45 -4.02
CA THR A 227 -5.13 16.73 -2.60
C THR A 227 -4.42 15.71 -1.71
N PRO A 228 -4.24 15.99 -0.41
CA PRO A 228 -3.64 15.03 0.52
C PRO A 228 -4.54 13.80 0.67
N LEU A 229 -4.04 12.75 1.32
CA LEU A 229 -4.90 11.60 1.65
C LEU A 229 -6.15 12.05 2.43
N PRO A 230 -7.36 11.59 2.06
CA PRO A 230 -8.59 12.04 2.69
C PRO A 230 -8.68 11.68 4.16
N HIS A 231 -9.31 12.57 4.94
CA HIS A 231 -9.65 12.38 6.35
C HIS A 231 -8.44 12.10 7.25
N MET A 232 -7.29 12.67 6.88
CA MET A 232 -6.05 12.69 7.66
C MET A 232 -5.71 14.13 8.03
N PHE A 233 -5.10 14.33 9.19
CA PHE A 233 -4.62 15.66 9.58
C PHE A 233 -3.48 16.08 8.67
N VAL A 234 -3.59 17.26 8.06
CA VAL A 234 -2.54 17.80 7.19
C VAL A 234 -1.50 18.52 8.02
N ILE A 235 -0.21 18.17 7.83
CA ILE A 235 0.94 18.84 8.44
C ILE A 235 1.36 20.04 7.59
N LYS A 236 1.46 19.87 6.26
CA LYS A 236 1.78 20.93 5.29
C LYS A 236 1.50 20.44 3.87
N ASP A 237 0.80 21.24 3.08
CA ASP A 237 0.48 20.93 1.68
C ASP A 237 -0.03 19.49 1.51
N LEU A 238 0.67 18.61 0.78
CA LEU A 238 0.29 17.23 0.52
C LEU A 238 0.81 16.24 1.58
N VAL A 239 1.42 16.74 2.66
CA VAL A 239 1.99 15.94 3.75
C VAL A 239 0.97 15.79 4.87
N VAL A 240 0.49 14.55 5.07
CA VAL A 240 -0.43 14.20 6.17
C VAL A 240 0.30 13.60 7.38
N ASP A 241 -0.30 13.67 8.56
CA ASP A 241 0.14 12.92 9.72
C ASP A 241 -0.32 11.46 9.61
N LEU A 242 0.63 10.53 9.74
CA LEU A 242 0.40 9.08 9.70
C LEU A 242 0.68 8.40 11.04
N THR A 243 0.96 9.17 12.09
CA THR A 243 1.36 8.67 13.42
C THR A 243 0.34 7.67 13.95
N TRP A 244 -0.95 8.00 13.87
CA TRP A 244 -2.03 7.14 14.34
C TRP A 244 -2.12 5.83 13.56
N GLN A 245 -1.95 5.87 12.24
CA GLN A 245 -1.99 4.68 11.38
C GLN A 245 -0.82 3.74 11.68
N TYR A 246 0.37 4.29 11.94
CA TYR A 246 1.52 3.50 12.36
C TYR A 246 1.35 2.92 13.76
N GLN A 247 0.72 3.64 14.70
CA GLN A 247 0.40 3.08 16.02
C GLN A 247 -0.57 1.90 15.91
N GLN A 248 -1.59 2.00 15.05
CA GLN A 248 -2.51 0.89 14.77
C GLN A 248 -1.79 -0.31 14.16
N TYR A 249 -0.88 -0.09 13.21
CA TYR A 249 -0.03 -1.15 12.67
C TYR A 249 0.87 -1.79 13.74
N LYS A 250 1.43 -1.03 14.67
CA LYS A 250 2.20 -1.60 15.78
C LYS A 250 1.31 -2.43 16.72
N SER A 251 0.07 -2.01 16.93
CA SER A 251 -0.86 -2.65 17.86
C SER A 251 -1.30 -4.07 17.47
N ILE A 252 -1.11 -4.47 16.20
CA ILE A 252 -1.38 -5.85 15.73
C ILE A 252 -0.19 -6.80 15.93
N GLU A 253 0.90 -6.29 16.51
CA GLU A 253 2.13 -7.01 16.79
C GLU A 253 2.68 -7.74 15.54
N PRO A 254 3.11 -7.01 14.51
CA PRO A 254 3.35 -7.55 13.17
C PRO A 254 4.73 -8.23 13.04
N TRP A 255 4.99 -9.21 13.89
CA TRP A 255 6.15 -10.09 13.87
C TRP A 255 5.75 -11.53 14.16
N LEU A 256 6.61 -12.49 13.83
CA LEU A 256 6.37 -13.91 14.03
C LEU A 256 6.33 -14.25 15.53
N LYS A 257 5.28 -14.95 15.98
CA LYS A 257 5.17 -15.45 17.35
C LYS A 257 5.18 -16.97 17.38
N VAL A 258 6.23 -17.54 17.96
CA VAL A 258 6.41 -18.98 18.17
C VAL A 258 6.54 -19.29 19.66
N LYS A 259 6.01 -20.43 20.10
CA LYS A 259 6.08 -20.95 21.47
C LYS A 259 7.28 -21.89 21.65
N SER A 260 7.75 -22.52 20.58
CA SER A 260 8.96 -23.35 20.56
C SER A 260 9.79 -23.15 19.30
N LEU A 261 11.11 -23.30 19.41
CA LEU A 261 12.03 -23.30 18.27
C LEU A 261 12.08 -24.69 17.60
N PRO A 262 12.41 -24.78 16.30
CA PRO A 262 12.63 -26.06 15.63
C PRO A 262 13.63 -26.93 16.38
N VAL A 263 13.32 -28.23 16.53
CA VAL A 263 14.12 -29.19 17.31
C VAL A 263 15.54 -29.35 16.76
N ASP A 264 15.71 -29.19 15.45
CA ASP A 264 17.00 -29.25 14.76
C ASP A 264 17.78 -27.92 14.79
N GLY A 265 17.20 -26.86 15.38
CA GLY A 265 17.79 -25.52 15.45
C GLY A 265 17.88 -24.78 14.11
N LYS A 266 17.18 -25.24 13.07
CA LYS A 266 17.22 -24.64 11.71
C LYS A 266 16.00 -23.74 11.43
N GLU A 267 15.63 -23.55 10.16
CA GLU A 267 14.44 -22.77 9.80
C GLU A 267 13.12 -23.43 10.19
N ASN A 268 12.09 -22.60 10.43
CA ASN A 268 10.71 -23.07 10.53
C ASN A 268 10.26 -23.61 9.17
N ARG A 269 9.87 -24.89 9.12
CA ARG A 269 9.38 -25.52 7.89
C ARG A 269 8.03 -24.94 7.49
N GLN A 270 7.87 -24.64 6.21
CA GLN A 270 6.64 -24.14 5.62
C GLN A 270 6.49 -24.78 4.24
N SER A 271 5.32 -25.36 3.94
CA SER A 271 5.06 -25.91 2.61
C SER A 271 4.83 -24.79 1.59
N ILE A 272 4.92 -25.12 0.31
CA ILE A 272 4.65 -24.17 -0.78
C ILE A 272 3.22 -23.64 -0.67
N GLU A 273 2.26 -24.53 -0.43
CA GLU A 273 0.82 -24.20 -0.32
C GLU A 273 0.54 -23.27 0.87
N ASP A 274 1.24 -23.46 2.00
CA ASP A 274 1.11 -22.56 3.14
C ASP A 274 1.75 -21.20 2.87
N ARG A 275 2.88 -21.16 2.15
CA ARG A 275 3.53 -19.90 1.75
C ARG A 275 2.64 -19.11 0.77
N GLU A 276 2.01 -19.77 -0.19
CA GLU A 276 1.10 -19.14 -1.17
C GLU A 276 -0.08 -18.43 -0.50
N ARG A 277 -0.52 -18.89 0.69
CA ARG A 277 -1.56 -18.18 1.47
C ARG A 277 -1.16 -16.77 1.88
N LEU A 278 0.13 -16.44 1.87
CA LEU A 278 0.64 -15.10 2.19
C LEU A 278 0.60 -14.15 1.00
N ASP A 279 0.53 -14.67 -0.24
CA ASP A 279 0.45 -13.85 -1.45
C ASP A 279 -0.82 -12.99 -1.43
N GLY A 280 -0.66 -11.75 -1.90
CA GLY A 280 -1.70 -10.74 -1.82
C GLY A 280 -1.86 -10.08 -0.44
N ARG A 281 -0.91 -10.30 0.49
CA ARG A 281 -0.86 -9.67 1.82
C ARG A 281 0.50 -9.04 2.14
N TYR A 282 1.60 -9.78 2.00
CA TYR A 282 2.94 -9.31 2.40
C TYR A 282 3.47 -8.19 1.50
N GLU A 283 2.92 -8.06 0.29
CA GLU A 283 3.25 -7.03 -0.70
C GLU A 283 2.69 -5.64 -0.31
N CYS A 284 1.97 -5.55 0.82
CA CYS A 284 1.46 -4.29 1.33
C CYS A 284 2.61 -3.35 1.71
N ILE A 285 2.72 -2.24 0.98
CA ILE A 285 3.78 -1.22 1.16
C ILE A 285 3.46 -0.15 2.21
N LEU A 286 2.42 -0.34 3.03
CA LEU A 286 1.97 0.63 4.04
C LEU A 286 1.80 2.07 3.51
N CYS A 287 1.29 2.24 2.29
CA CYS A 287 1.01 3.56 1.71
C CYS A 287 -0.27 4.23 2.26
N PHE A 288 -1.10 3.47 2.96
CA PHE A 288 -2.38 3.88 3.54
C PHE A 288 -3.46 4.42 2.58
N CYS A 289 -3.29 4.32 1.25
CA CYS A 289 -4.35 4.69 0.28
C CYS A 289 -5.68 4.00 0.58
N CYS A 290 -5.64 2.70 0.92
CA CYS A 290 -6.82 1.92 1.26
C CYS A 290 -7.51 2.39 2.54
N THR A 291 -6.72 2.78 3.55
CA THR A 291 -7.24 3.28 4.83
C THR A 291 -7.87 4.65 4.67
N ALA A 292 -7.17 5.57 4.00
CA ALA A 292 -7.68 6.89 3.67
C ALA A 292 -8.83 6.87 2.65
N GLY A 293 -9.05 5.74 1.95
CA GLY A 293 -10.16 5.57 1.01
C GLY A 293 -11.41 4.92 1.64
N CYS A 294 -11.35 4.51 2.91
CA CYS A 294 -12.41 3.76 3.57
C CYS A 294 -13.32 4.69 4.41
N PRO A 295 -14.59 4.87 4.04
CA PRO A 295 -15.50 5.72 4.82
C PRO A 295 -15.71 5.24 6.26
N SER A 296 -15.76 3.93 6.51
CA SER A 296 -15.85 3.43 7.89
C SER A 296 -14.66 3.87 8.75
N TYR A 297 -13.46 3.95 8.16
CA TYR A 297 -12.29 4.46 8.85
C TYR A 297 -12.41 5.95 9.12
N TRP A 298 -12.90 6.76 8.17
CA TRP A 298 -13.11 8.20 8.36
C TRP A 298 -13.87 8.50 9.66
N TRP A 299 -14.96 7.76 9.90
CA TRP A 299 -15.84 7.99 11.05
C TRP A 299 -15.38 7.32 12.34
N ASN A 300 -14.54 6.27 12.28
CA ASN A 300 -14.25 5.41 13.42
C ASN A 300 -12.75 5.14 13.64
N GLN A 301 -11.87 6.09 13.34
CA GLN A 301 -10.41 5.90 13.43
C GLN A 301 -9.92 5.43 14.81
N ASN A 302 -10.64 5.77 15.88
CA ASN A 302 -10.31 5.40 17.26
C ASN A 302 -10.60 3.93 17.60
N LYS A 303 -11.49 3.27 16.85
CA LYS A 303 -11.91 1.88 17.10
C LYS A 303 -11.49 0.96 15.95
N PHE A 304 -11.80 1.34 14.72
CA PHE A 304 -11.56 0.53 13.54
C PHE A 304 -10.10 0.63 13.09
N LEU A 305 -9.40 -0.51 13.02
CA LEU A 305 -7.97 -0.54 12.66
C LEU A 305 -7.67 -0.06 11.23
N GLY A 306 -8.67 -0.11 10.36
CA GLY A 306 -8.52 0.22 8.95
C GLY A 306 -7.87 -0.90 8.12
N PRO A 307 -8.08 -0.86 6.79
CA PRO A 307 -7.67 -1.94 5.90
C PRO A 307 -6.16 -2.18 5.81
N ALA A 308 -5.31 -1.15 5.95
CA ALA A 308 -3.86 -1.34 5.90
C ALA A 308 -3.32 -2.13 7.10
N ALA A 309 -3.80 -1.84 8.31
CA ALA A 309 -3.43 -2.62 9.49
C ALA A 309 -4.05 -4.03 9.40
N LEU A 310 -5.30 -4.15 8.98
CA LEU A 310 -6.01 -5.43 8.95
C LEU A 310 -5.49 -6.42 7.90
N ILE A 311 -5.02 -5.97 6.72
CA ILE A 311 -4.36 -6.88 5.76
C ILE A 311 -3.02 -7.40 6.32
N ASN A 312 -2.30 -6.57 7.09
CA ASN A 312 -1.09 -7.00 7.79
C ASN A 312 -1.40 -7.94 8.97
N ALA A 313 -2.50 -7.72 9.70
CA ALA A 313 -2.95 -8.68 10.71
C ALA A 313 -3.30 -10.03 10.07
N SER A 314 -4.00 -10.00 8.92
CA SER A 314 -4.30 -11.18 8.13
C SER A 314 -3.04 -11.93 7.69
N ARG A 315 -1.98 -11.21 7.29
CA ARG A 315 -0.68 -11.82 6.94
C ARG A 315 -0.09 -12.68 8.05
N TRP A 316 -0.34 -12.34 9.32
CA TRP A 316 0.14 -13.15 10.46
C TRP A 316 -0.85 -14.24 10.85
N VAL A 317 -2.15 -13.96 10.79
CA VAL A 317 -3.22 -14.95 11.04
C VAL A 317 -3.12 -16.15 10.09
N PHE A 318 -2.69 -15.92 8.84
CA PHE A 318 -2.58 -16.95 7.81
C PHE A 318 -1.16 -17.54 7.63
N ASP A 319 -0.16 -17.11 8.41
CA ASP A 319 1.18 -17.70 8.36
C ASP A 319 1.22 -18.99 9.17
N SER A 320 1.49 -20.13 8.52
CA SER A 320 1.53 -21.44 9.19
C SER A 320 2.62 -21.55 10.26
N ARG A 321 3.59 -20.63 10.26
CA ARG A 321 4.65 -20.56 11.26
C ARG A 321 4.24 -19.79 12.52
N ASP A 322 3.17 -18.99 12.47
CA ASP A 322 2.72 -18.20 13.61
C ASP A 322 1.79 -19.03 14.51
N GLU A 323 2.16 -19.20 15.77
CA GLU A 323 1.45 -20.04 16.74
C GLU A 323 0.49 -19.25 17.63
N SER A 324 0.16 -18.01 17.24
CA SER A 324 -0.66 -17.05 17.99
C SER A 324 -1.93 -16.63 17.27
N THR A 325 -2.43 -17.43 16.32
CA THR A 325 -3.61 -17.10 15.50
C THR A 325 -4.84 -16.74 16.37
N ASN A 326 -5.12 -17.54 17.39
CA ASN A 326 -6.29 -17.36 18.25
C ASN A 326 -6.16 -16.08 19.08
N GLU A 327 -4.98 -15.84 19.65
CA GLU A 327 -4.63 -14.67 20.44
C GLU A 327 -4.75 -13.40 19.59
N ARG A 328 -4.30 -13.43 18.32
CA ARG A 328 -4.46 -12.32 17.38
C ARG A 328 -5.92 -12.03 17.06
N LEU A 329 -6.74 -13.06 16.81
CA LEU A 329 -8.16 -12.90 16.54
C LEU A 329 -8.93 -12.37 17.78
N ASP A 330 -8.56 -12.82 18.97
CA ASP A 330 -9.12 -12.33 20.23
C ASP A 330 -8.77 -10.84 20.46
N GLN A 331 -7.52 -10.42 20.22
CA GLN A 331 -7.10 -9.02 20.27
C GLN A 331 -7.91 -8.11 19.33
N LEU A 332 -8.29 -8.63 18.15
CA LEU A 332 -9.16 -7.90 17.20
C LEU A 332 -10.62 -7.83 17.69
N ALA A 333 -11.06 -8.80 18.49
CA ALA A 333 -12.41 -8.88 19.02
C ALA A 333 -12.67 -7.94 20.21
N GLU A 334 -11.70 -7.81 21.11
CA GLU A 334 -11.88 -7.16 22.43
C GLU A 334 -12.31 -5.69 22.38
N ASN A 335 -12.08 -4.99 21.26
CA ASN A 335 -12.45 -3.58 21.10
C ASN A 335 -13.18 -3.30 19.78
N ASP A 336 -13.78 -4.33 19.21
CA ASP A 336 -14.43 -4.28 17.91
C ASP A 336 -13.54 -3.65 16.81
N ARG A 337 -12.28 -4.07 16.77
CA ARG A 337 -11.27 -3.51 15.88
C ARG A 337 -11.44 -3.96 14.41
N LEU A 338 -12.29 -4.97 14.20
CA LEU A 338 -12.54 -5.64 12.92
C LEU A 338 -13.97 -5.46 12.39
N MET A 339 -15.02 -5.47 13.24
CA MET A 339 -16.42 -5.48 12.75
C MET A 339 -16.94 -4.15 12.15
N PRO A 340 -16.34 -2.97 12.38
CA PRO A 340 -16.78 -1.74 11.73
C PRO A 340 -16.61 -1.72 10.20
N CYS A 341 -15.91 -2.68 9.58
CA CYS A 341 -15.90 -2.79 8.12
C CYS A 341 -17.31 -3.16 7.58
N HIS A 342 -17.88 -2.32 6.73
CA HIS A 342 -19.18 -2.56 6.09
C HIS A 342 -19.06 -3.01 4.64
N THR A 343 -17.92 -3.61 4.27
CA THR A 343 -17.69 -4.18 2.93
C THR A 343 -17.93 -3.16 1.80
N ILE A 344 -17.51 -1.91 2.01
CA ILE A 344 -17.63 -0.81 1.03
C ILE A 344 -16.69 -1.03 -0.17
N MET A 345 -15.62 -1.82 0.01
CA MET A 345 -14.66 -2.23 -1.03
C MET A 345 -13.80 -1.14 -1.69
N ASN A 346 -13.93 0.14 -1.32
CA ASN A 346 -13.00 1.20 -1.74
C ASN A 346 -11.53 0.84 -1.48
N CYS A 347 -11.26 0.10 -0.39
CA CYS A 347 -9.91 -0.32 -0.01
C CYS A 347 -9.23 -1.20 -1.08
N ALA A 348 -9.97 -2.10 -1.73
CA ALA A 348 -9.46 -2.94 -2.80
C ALA A 348 -9.34 -2.14 -4.11
N ARG A 349 -10.38 -1.35 -4.45
CA ARG A 349 -10.41 -0.52 -5.66
C ARG A 349 -9.24 0.46 -5.73
N THR A 350 -8.85 1.04 -4.60
CA THR A 350 -7.83 2.10 -4.54
C THR A 350 -6.42 1.56 -4.30
N CYS A 351 -6.22 0.26 -4.10
CA CYS A 351 -4.91 -0.27 -3.77
C CYS A 351 -3.96 -0.16 -4.97
N PRO A 352 -2.86 0.62 -4.90
CA PRO A 352 -1.93 0.78 -6.03
C PRO A 352 -1.08 -0.47 -6.29
N LYS A 353 -1.16 -1.47 -5.41
CA LYS A 353 -0.51 -2.79 -5.55
C LYS A 353 -1.50 -3.89 -5.89
N HIS A 354 -2.76 -3.54 -6.20
CA HIS A 354 -3.83 -4.47 -6.57
C HIS A 354 -4.11 -5.56 -5.52
N LEU A 355 -3.85 -5.26 -4.25
CA LEU A 355 -4.17 -6.15 -3.14
C LEU A 355 -5.66 -6.04 -2.79
N ASN A 356 -6.17 -7.06 -2.09
CA ASN A 356 -7.57 -7.07 -1.65
C ASN A 356 -7.68 -7.10 -0.11
N PRO A 357 -7.54 -5.94 0.56
CA PRO A 357 -7.78 -5.83 2.00
C PRO A 357 -9.20 -6.24 2.40
N GLY A 358 -10.20 -5.96 1.57
CA GLY A 358 -11.60 -6.33 1.83
C GLY A 358 -11.77 -7.84 1.98
N LYS A 359 -11.20 -8.62 1.06
CA LYS A 359 -11.17 -10.09 1.14
C LYS A 359 -10.47 -10.57 2.40
N SER A 360 -9.31 -10.00 2.73
CA SER A 360 -8.53 -10.37 3.93
C SER A 360 -9.31 -10.11 5.22
N ILE A 361 -10.01 -8.97 5.31
CA ILE A 361 -10.89 -8.63 6.43
C ILE A 361 -12.05 -9.62 6.55
N SER A 362 -12.73 -9.93 5.44
CA SER A 362 -13.85 -10.89 5.44
C SER A 362 -13.40 -12.28 5.87
N GLN A 363 -12.23 -12.74 5.44
CA GLN A 363 -11.68 -14.03 5.85
C GLN A 363 -11.40 -14.09 7.35
N MET A 364 -10.78 -13.04 7.93
CA MET A 364 -10.55 -12.98 9.37
C MET A 364 -11.86 -12.93 10.17
N ARG A 365 -12.90 -12.25 9.66
CA ARG A 365 -14.23 -12.26 10.29
C ARG A 365 -14.83 -13.65 10.37
N SER A 366 -14.77 -14.40 9.26
CA SER A 366 -15.25 -15.78 9.24
C SER A 366 -14.50 -16.65 10.25
N MET A 367 -13.18 -16.50 10.34
CA MET A 367 -12.37 -17.21 11.35
C MET A 367 -12.76 -16.85 12.78
N GLN A 368 -12.95 -15.56 13.07
CA GLN A 368 -13.37 -15.09 14.39
C GLN A 368 -14.76 -15.60 14.78
N VAL A 369 -15.71 -15.68 13.84
CA VAL A 369 -17.04 -16.27 14.07
C VAL A 369 -16.93 -17.77 14.34
N LEU A 370 -16.17 -18.51 13.52
CA LEU A 370 -15.95 -19.95 13.70
C LEU A 370 -15.28 -20.26 15.05
N GLN A 371 -14.27 -19.47 15.44
CA GLN A 371 -13.59 -19.60 16.73
C GLN A 371 -14.56 -19.42 17.91
N ARG A 372 -15.49 -18.46 17.81
CA ARG A 372 -16.55 -18.26 18.82
C ARG A 372 -17.51 -19.44 18.90
N ILE A 373 -17.95 -19.98 17.75
CA ILE A 373 -18.84 -21.15 17.69
C ILE A 373 -18.17 -22.38 18.30
N VAL A 374 -16.90 -22.65 17.95
CA VAL A 374 -16.14 -23.81 18.46
C VAL A 374 -15.89 -23.69 19.96
N ARG A 375 -15.55 -22.51 20.47
CA ARG A 375 -15.30 -22.29 21.91
C ARG A 375 -16.58 -22.30 22.76
N ASN A 376 -17.71 -21.89 22.19
CA ASN A 376 -18.98 -21.82 22.93
C ASN A 376 -20.18 -22.30 22.09
N PRO A 377 -20.31 -23.62 21.90
CA PRO A 377 -21.37 -24.19 21.04
C PRO A 377 -22.79 -23.95 21.59
N LYS A 378 -22.93 -23.57 22.87
CA LYS A 378 -24.23 -23.31 23.52
C LYS A 378 -24.78 -21.90 23.28
N LYS A 379 -24.01 -21.01 22.65
CA LYS A 379 -24.41 -19.63 22.30
C LYS A 379 -24.53 -19.42 20.78
N ILE A 380 -24.92 -20.45 20.04
CA ILE A 380 -25.33 -20.27 18.64
C ILE A 380 -26.72 -19.61 18.70
N PRO A 381 -26.90 -18.38 18.20
CA PRO A 381 -28.26 -17.85 18.04
C PRO A 381 -29.00 -18.77 17.07
N ASP A 382 -30.24 -19.14 17.38
CA ASP A 382 -31.07 -19.95 16.49
C ASP A 382 -31.26 -19.20 15.16
N ILE A 383 -30.45 -19.54 14.15
CA ILE A 383 -30.49 -18.94 12.80
C ILE A 383 -31.58 -19.59 11.93
N ILE A 384 -32.31 -20.58 12.46
CA ILE A 384 -33.44 -21.21 11.77
C ILE A 384 -34.74 -20.57 12.27
N PRO A 385 -35.48 -19.81 11.45
CA PRO A 385 -36.82 -19.38 11.82
C PRO A 385 -37.66 -20.63 12.03
N SER A 386 -38.18 -20.81 13.24
CA SER A 386 -39.14 -21.86 13.58
C SER A 386 -40.48 -21.56 12.94
N ASN A 387 -40.57 -21.63 11.61
CA ASN A 387 -41.82 -21.45 10.88
C ASN A 387 -42.06 -22.64 9.96
N ARG A 388 -42.44 -23.76 10.57
CA ARG A 388 -43.24 -24.84 9.98
C ARG A 388 -43.62 -25.84 11.07
N ARG A 389 -44.71 -25.57 11.77
CA ARG A 389 -45.62 -26.57 12.37
C ARG A 389 -46.90 -25.84 12.74
N GLY A 390 -47.87 -25.90 11.85
CA GLY A 390 -49.14 -25.20 11.97
C GLY A 390 -49.89 -25.19 10.63
N SER A 391 -50.23 -26.37 10.13
CA SER A 391 -51.30 -26.62 9.15
C SER A 391 -51.78 -28.06 9.33
#